data_AF-A0A9D8PV67-F1
#
_entry.id   AF-A0A9D8PV67-F1
#
_cell.length_a   1.000
_cell.length_b   1.000
_cell.length_c   1.000
_cell.angle_alpha   90.00
_cell.angle_beta   90.00
_cell.angle_gamma   90.00
#
_symmetry.space_group_name_H-M   'P 1'
#
loop_
_entity.id
_entity.type
_entity.pdbx_description
1 polymer ?
#
loop_
_entity_poly.entity_id
_entity_poly.type
_entity_poly.pdbx_seq_one_letter_code
_entity_poly.pdbx_strand_id
1 'polypeptide(L)'
;MELWQAILLAFGGNAALIAILAVLAKSLLDKLIVRDTKVFESELKSKTDAEIERLKNEMARNVESYKVQLKKSEIFFQRELEAASAFSTLFHSILPGYNNPLMDWYEACDEIAHDFGRIETRLSDFMSKHGAVLTDDERALLVDATSDAGYGKFDVIDGDVDSNANQKADELYQKLKNLEAKLIERVRAQASL
;
A
#
# COMPACT_ATOMS: atom_id res chain seq x y z
N MET A 1 44.56 59.85 -70.41
CA MET A 1 43.34 59.02 -70.23
C MET A 1 42.16 59.95 -70.09
N GLU A 2 41.11 59.72 -70.86
CA GLU A 2 39.85 60.48 -70.77
C GLU A 2 39.19 60.26 -69.40
N LEU A 3 38.71 61.34 -68.77
CA LEU A 3 38.15 61.36 -67.41
C LEU A 3 37.07 60.28 -67.19
N TRP A 4 36.26 60.00 -68.22
CA TRP A 4 35.21 59.00 -68.20
C TRP A 4 35.72 57.55 -68.13
N GLN A 5 36.89 57.26 -68.72
CA GLN A 5 37.50 55.93 -68.63
C GLN A 5 38.05 55.67 -67.23
N ALA A 6 38.60 56.69 -66.57
CA ALA A 6 39.06 56.60 -65.18
C ALA A 6 37.88 56.45 -64.19
N ILE A 7 36.75 57.13 -64.44
CA ILE A 7 35.52 56.96 -63.67
C ILE A 7 34.96 55.54 -63.86
N LEU A 8 34.87 55.04 -65.09
CA LEU A 8 34.40 53.66 -65.35
C LEU A 8 35.29 52.59 -64.73
N LEU A 9 36.62 52.76 -64.74
CA LEU A 9 37.56 51.83 -64.09
C LEU A 9 37.52 51.91 -62.57
N ALA A 10 37.38 53.11 -62.00
CA ALA A 10 37.26 53.31 -60.55
C ALA A 10 35.93 52.76 -60.01
N PHE A 11 34.83 52.95 -60.73
CA PHE A 11 33.53 52.38 -60.36
C PHE A 11 33.43 50.88 -60.67
N GLY A 12 33.98 50.41 -61.79
CA GLY A 12 34.01 48.99 -62.15
C GLY A 12 34.91 48.15 -61.25
N GLY A 13 36.07 48.67 -60.86
CA GLY A 13 36.98 48.05 -59.88
C GLY A 13 36.38 47.99 -58.48
N ASN A 14 35.71 49.05 -58.02
CA ASN A 14 34.98 49.04 -56.76
C ASN A 14 33.78 48.08 -56.78
N ALA A 15 33.04 48.00 -57.89
CA ALA A 15 31.92 47.08 -58.03
C ALA A 15 32.37 45.61 -57.98
N ALA A 16 33.49 45.27 -58.63
CA ALA A 16 34.09 43.94 -58.56
C ALA A 16 34.57 43.58 -57.15
N LEU A 17 35.20 44.52 -56.43
CA LEU A 17 35.60 44.34 -55.04
C LEU A 17 34.39 44.11 -54.11
N ILE A 18 33.32 44.89 -54.28
CA ILE A 18 32.07 44.72 -53.53
C ILE A 18 31.45 43.34 -53.82
N ALA A 19 31.45 42.89 -55.07
CA ALA A 19 30.93 41.57 -55.43
C ALA A 19 31.75 40.44 -54.77
N ILE A 20 33.09 40.53 -54.77
CA ILE A 20 33.96 39.54 -54.12
C ILE A 20 33.76 39.55 -52.60
N LEU A 21 33.67 40.73 -51.99
CA LEU A 21 33.39 40.88 -50.55
C LEU A 21 32.00 40.35 -50.18
N ALA A 22 30.99 40.57 -51.02
CA ALA A 22 29.64 40.03 -50.82
C ALA A 22 29.62 38.50 -50.88
N VAL A 23 30.36 37.89 -51.82
CA VAL A 23 30.49 36.43 -51.93
C VAL A 23 31.24 35.84 -50.74
N LEU A 24 32.35 36.47 -50.31
CA LEU A 24 33.11 36.04 -49.13
C LEU A 24 32.28 36.19 -47.84
N ALA A 25 31.61 37.32 -47.65
CA ALA A 25 30.74 37.56 -46.51
C ALA A 25 29.60 36.53 -46.46
N LYS A 26 28.95 36.27 -47.60
CA LYS A 26 27.93 35.22 -47.71
C LYS A 26 28.49 33.83 -47.35
N SER A 27 29.66 33.48 -47.87
CA SER A 27 30.30 32.18 -47.60
C SER A 27 30.66 31.99 -46.12
N LEU A 28 31.13 33.05 -45.46
CA LEU A 28 31.43 33.02 -44.03
C LEU A 28 30.15 32.97 -43.17
N LEU A 29 29.12 33.70 -43.57
CA LEU A 29 27.82 33.71 -42.89
C LEU A 29 27.13 32.34 -43.00
N ASP A 30 27.10 31.75 -44.20
CA ASP A 30 26.52 30.42 -44.42
C ASP A 30 27.25 29.35 -43.60
N LYS A 31 28.59 29.41 -43.52
CA LYS A 31 29.39 28.49 -42.68
C LYS A 31 29.10 28.66 -41.19
N LEU A 32 28.96 29.90 -40.71
CA LEU A 32 28.59 30.19 -39.32
C LEU A 32 27.20 29.65 -38.99
N ILE A 33 26.21 29.91 -39.85
CA ILE A 33 24.84 29.43 -39.65
C ILE A 33 24.80 27.90 -39.62
N VAL A 34 25.49 27.23 -40.54
CA VAL A 34 25.55 25.75 -40.57
C VAL A 34 26.23 25.20 -39.31
N ARG A 35 27.32 25.83 -38.86
CA ARG A 35 28.02 25.40 -37.63
C ARG A 35 27.11 25.58 -36.41
N ASP A 36 26.51 26.75 -36.26
CA ASP A 36 25.68 27.07 -35.10
C ASP A 36 24.41 26.21 -35.09
N THR A 37 23.83 25.91 -36.26
CA THR A 37 22.71 24.96 -36.40
C THR A 37 23.11 23.55 -35.95
N LYS A 38 24.29 23.06 -36.35
CA LYS A 38 24.78 21.74 -35.92
C LYS A 38 25.06 21.67 -34.43
N VAL A 39 25.66 22.72 -33.87
CA VAL A 39 25.91 22.80 -32.42
C VAL A 39 24.58 22.81 -31.68
N PHE A 40 23.64 23.65 -32.10
CA PHE A 40 22.32 23.73 -31.49
C PHE A 40 21.55 22.40 -31.57
N GLU A 41 21.57 21.73 -32.73
CA GLU A 41 20.98 20.41 -32.91
C GLU A 41 21.62 19.36 -31.99
N SER A 42 22.95 19.38 -31.85
CA SER A 42 23.68 18.48 -30.95
C SER A 42 23.36 18.73 -29.48
N GLU A 43 23.22 20.00 -29.07
CA GLU A 43 22.84 20.37 -27.71
C GLU A 43 21.39 19.98 -27.39
N LEU A 44 20.47 20.22 -28.33
CA LEU A 44 19.08 19.78 -28.21
C LEU A 44 18.99 18.26 -28.07
N LYS A 45 19.73 17.52 -28.91
CA LYS A 45 19.77 16.06 -28.86
C LYS A 45 20.35 15.58 -27.54
N SER A 46 21.47 16.15 -27.09
CA SER A 46 22.06 15.82 -25.80
C SER A 46 21.11 16.09 -24.61
N LYS A 47 20.44 17.25 -24.61
CA LYS A 47 19.45 17.60 -23.57
C LYS A 47 18.23 16.68 -23.59
N THR A 48 17.73 16.34 -24.78
CA THR A 48 16.59 15.43 -24.91
C THR A 48 16.96 14.01 -24.50
N ASP A 49 18.12 13.50 -24.92
CA ASP A 49 18.63 12.20 -24.49
C ASP A 49 18.85 12.15 -22.96
N ALA A 50 19.39 13.22 -22.38
CA ALA A 50 19.57 13.34 -20.94
C ALA A 50 18.23 13.37 -20.18
N GLU A 51 17.24 14.11 -20.68
CA GLU A 51 15.91 14.16 -20.05
C GLU A 51 15.17 12.82 -20.18
N ILE A 52 15.30 12.13 -21.32
CA ILE A 52 14.76 10.79 -21.54
C ILE A 52 15.36 9.80 -20.54
N GLU A 53 16.69 9.77 -20.39
CA GLU A 53 17.33 8.87 -19.42
C GLU A 53 16.99 9.24 -17.98
N ARG A 54 16.86 10.54 -17.66
CA ARG A 54 16.38 11.00 -16.36
C ARG A 54 14.97 10.48 -16.06
N LEU A 55 14.02 10.69 -16.98
CA LEU A 55 12.63 10.21 -16.84
C LEU A 55 12.56 8.69 -16.75
N LYS A 56 13.35 7.98 -17.55
CA LYS A 56 13.42 6.51 -17.53
C LYS A 56 13.95 6.00 -16.19
N ASN A 57 14.99 6.62 -15.65
CA ASN A 57 15.53 6.28 -14.33
C ASN A 57 14.53 6.59 -13.20
N GLU A 58 13.84 7.72 -13.29
CA GLU A 58 12.79 8.10 -12.33
C GLU A 58 11.63 7.10 -12.38
N MET A 59 11.17 6.74 -13.56
CA MET A 59 10.11 5.75 -13.75
C MET A 59 10.54 4.37 -13.24
N ALA A 60 11.75 3.91 -13.55
CA ALA A 60 12.27 2.64 -13.05
C ALA A 60 12.35 2.60 -11.52
N ARG A 61 12.79 3.70 -10.90
CA ARG A 61 12.84 3.85 -9.44
C ARG A 61 11.45 3.82 -8.83
N ASN A 62 10.50 4.54 -9.42
CA ASN A 62 9.12 4.56 -8.96
C ASN A 62 8.47 3.17 -9.05
N VAL A 63 8.69 2.45 -10.16
CA VAL A 63 8.21 1.07 -10.34
C VAL A 63 8.75 0.15 -9.24
N GLU A 64 10.05 0.18 -8.96
CA GLU A 64 10.60 -0.66 -7.89
C GLU A 64 10.10 -0.25 -6.50
N SER A 65 9.92 1.04 -6.23
CA SER A 65 9.29 1.50 -4.98
C SER A 65 7.87 0.96 -4.83
N TYR A 66 7.03 1.05 -5.87
CA TYR A 66 5.66 0.53 -5.83
C TYR A 66 5.63 -0.99 -5.66
N LYS A 67 6.53 -1.72 -6.32
CA LYS A 67 6.64 -3.18 -6.18
C LYS A 67 6.99 -3.58 -4.75
N VAL A 68 7.89 -2.85 -4.09
CA VAL A 68 8.23 -3.10 -2.67
C VAL A 68 7.03 -2.81 -1.78
N GLN A 69 6.30 -1.72 -2.02
CA GLN A 69 5.09 -1.38 -1.26
C GLN A 69 4.00 -2.44 -1.42
N LEU A 70 3.75 -2.90 -2.66
CA LEU A 70 2.80 -3.97 -2.98
C LEU A 70 3.14 -5.28 -2.27
N LYS A 71 4.42 -5.68 -2.28
CA LYS A 71 4.86 -6.88 -1.55
C LYS A 71 4.66 -6.75 -0.05
N LYS A 72 4.90 -5.56 0.51
CA LYS A 72 4.68 -5.31 1.94
C LYS A 72 3.19 -5.40 2.30
N SER A 73 2.31 -4.83 1.48
CA SER A 73 0.86 -4.93 1.69
C SER A 73 0.35 -6.36 1.53
N GLU A 74 0.86 -7.11 0.55
CA GLU A 74 0.51 -8.53 0.34
C GLU A 74 0.85 -9.38 1.57
N ILE A 75 2.06 -9.22 2.13
CA ILE A 75 2.47 -9.94 3.35
C ILE A 75 1.55 -9.57 4.52
N PHE A 76 1.20 -8.29 4.68
CA PHE A 76 0.35 -7.85 5.77
C PHE A 76 -1.07 -8.42 5.64
N PHE A 77 -1.66 -8.32 4.45
CA PHE A 77 -2.97 -8.88 4.14
C PHE A 77 -3.02 -10.40 4.38
N GLN A 78 -2.00 -11.12 3.94
CA GLN A 78 -1.90 -12.57 4.17
C GLN A 78 -1.93 -12.90 5.66
N ARG A 79 -1.22 -12.13 6.50
CA ARG A 79 -1.24 -12.32 7.95
C ARG A 79 -2.58 -11.96 8.60
N GLU A 80 -3.25 -10.93 8.11
CA GLU A 80 -4.61 -10.58 8.56
C GLU A 80 -5.62 -11.67 8.19
N LEU A 81 -5.54 -12.21 6.96
CA LEU A 81 -6.38 -13.33 6.51
C LEU A 81 -6.14 -14.59 7.35
N GLU A 82 -4.88 -14.91 7.63
CA GLU A 82 -4.49 -16.01 8.53
C GLU A 82 -5.10 -15.81 9.92
N ALA A 83 -4.99 -14.61 10.50
CA ALA A 83 -5.55 -14.28 11.81
C ALA A 83 -7.08 -14.37 11.83
N ALA A 84 -7.77 -13.83 10.81
CA ALA A 84 -9.23 -13.90 10.72
C ALA A 84 -9.72 -15.35 10.60
N SER A 85 -9.05 -16.17 9.79
CA SER A 85 -9.40 -17.59 9.61
C SER A 85 -9.15 -18.41 10.89
N ALA A 86 -8.02 -18.17 11.55
CA ALA A 86 -7.70 -18.80 12.82
C ALA A 86 -8.68 -18.39 13.92
N PHE A 87 -9.06 -17.12 13.99
CA PHE A 87 -10.04 -16.63 14.96
C PHE A 87 -11.44 -17.22 14.69
N SER A 88 -11.87 -17.28 13.43
CA SER A 88 -13.16 -17.87 13.08
C SER A 88 -13.22 -19.35 13.49
N THR A 89 -12.14 -20.10 13.26
CA THR A 89 -12.03 -21.49 13.73
C THR A 89 -12.11 -21.57 15.26
N LEU A 90 -11.41 -20.68 15.96
CA LEU A 90 -11.45 -20.61 17.41
C LEU A 90 -12.87 -20.29 17.91
N PHE A 91 -13.53 -19.28 17.36
CA PHE A 91 -14.89 -18.88 17.73
C PHE A 91 -15.90 -20.03 17.55
N HIS A 92 -15.87 -20.72 16.41
CA HIS A 92 -16.75 -21.86 16.18
C HIS A 92 -16.42 -23.05 17.10
N SER A 93 -15.19 -23.17 17.58
CA SER A 93 -14.82 -24.21 18.55
C SER A 93 -15.25 -23.92 19.99
N ILE A 94 -15.68 -22.68 20.27
CA ILE A 94 -16.22 -22.24 21.56
C ILE A 94 -17.74 -22.42 21.61
N LEU A 95 -18.40 -22.41 20.45
CA LEU A 95 -19.83 -22.65 20.35
C LEU A 95 -20.17 -24.08 20.83
N PRO A 96 -21.11 -24.23 21.76
CA PRO A 96 -21.56 -25.54 22.19
C PRO A 96 -22.30 -26.25 21.04
N GLY A 97 -22.15 -27.57 20.99
CA GLY A 97 -22.91 -28.40 20.06
C GLY A 97 -24.36 -28.54 20.54
N TYR A 98 -25.29 -28.76 19.60
CA TYR A 98 -26.66 -29.11 19.98
C TYR A 98 -26.69 -30.50 20.59
N ASN A 99 -26.71 -30.55 21.93
CA ASN A 99 -26.71 -31.81 22.68
C ASN A 99 -28.11 -32.37 22.91
N ASN A 100 -29.15 -31.52 22.87
CA ASN A 100 -30.54 -31.95 22.96
C ASN A 100 -31.48 -31.04 22.12
N PRO A 101 -32.67 -31.54 21.68
CA PRO A 101 -33.56 -30.78 20.80
C PRO A 101 -34.29 -29.59 21.45
N LEU A 102 -34.29 -29.51 22.78
CA LEU A 102 -34.95 -28.46 23.55
C LEU A 102 -33.94 -27.46 24.15
N MET A 103 -32.65 -27.62 23.79
CA MET A 103 -31.57 -26.79 24.28
C MET A 103 -31.83 -25.34 23.90
N ASP A 104 -31.99 -24.51 24.92
CA ASP A 104 -32.13 -23.08 24.76
C ASP A 104 -30.76 -22.40 24.86
N TRP A 105 -30.77 -21.08 24.67
CA TRP A 105 -29.55 -20.29 24.76
C TRP A 105 -28.98 -20.27 26.19
N TYR A 106 -29.83 -20.40 27.21
CA TYR A 106 -29.38 -20.41 28.58
C TYR A 106 -28.55 -21.68 28.85
N GLU A 107 -29.04 -22.86 28.45
CA GLU A 107 -28.29 -24.12 28.52
C GLU A 107 -26.98 -24.06 27.69
N ALA A 108 -26.99 -23.38 26.55
CA ALA A 108 -25.78 -23.14 25.76
C ALA A 108 -24.74 -22.29 26.50
N CYS A 109 -25.18 -21.23 27.18
CA CYS A 109 -24.31 -20.41 28.01
C CYS A 109 -23.71 -21.19 29.18
N ASP A 110 -24.43 -22.15 29.75
CA ASP A 110 -23.88 -23.02 30.81
C ASP A 110 -22.70 -23.85 30.29
N GLU A 111 -22.82 -24.41 29.08
CA GLU A 111 -21.71 -25.15 28.45
C GLU A 111 -20.49 -24.25 28.16
N ILE A 112 -20.72 -23.02 27.70
CA ILE A 112 -19.65 -22.04 27.49
C ILE A 112 -18.99 -21.68 28.84
N ALA A 113 -19.78 -21.49 29.89
CA ALA A 113 -19.30 -21.14 31.22
C ALA A 113 -18.42 -22.26 31.82
N HIS A 114 -18.79 -23.52 31.63
CA HIS A 114 -17.95 -24.66 32.02
C HIS A 114 -16.56 -24.65 31.36
N ASP A 115 -16.45 -24.05 30.19
CA ASP A 115 -15.23 -23.99 29.41
C ASP A 115 -14.44 -22.69 29.54
N PHE A 116 -14.82 -21.78 30.43
CA PHE A 116 -14.16 -20.47 30.60
C PHE A 116 -12.63 -20.56 30.70
N GLY A 117 -12.08 -21.47 31.52
CA GLY A 117 -10.62 -21.62 31.65
C GLY A 117 -9.94 -22.09 30.35
N ARG A 118 -10.63 -22.95 29.58
CA ARG A 118 -10.14 -23.42 28.28
C ARG A 118 -10.20 -22.29 27.25
N ILE A 119 -11.27 -21.49 27.27
CA ILE A 119 -11.48 -20.34 26.39
C ILE A 119 -10.40 -19.29 26.65
N GLU A 120 -10.18 -18.88 27.91
CA GLU A 120 -9.12 -17.94 28.32
C GLU A 120 -7.75 -18.33 27.75
N THR A 121 -7.38 -19.61 27.91
CA THR A 121 -6.10 -20.15 27.42
C THR A 121 -6.02 -20.03 25.90
N ARG A 122 -7.07 -20.42 25.17
CA ARG A 122 -7.10 -20.37 23.70
C ARG A 122 -7.09 -18.93 23.15
N LEU A 123 -7.78 -18.00 23.81
CA LEU A 123 -7.78 -16.58 23.45
C LEU A 123 -6.40 -15.96 23.69
N SER A 124 -5.74 -16.31 24.80
CA SER A 124 -4.36 -15.90 25.09
C SER A 124 -3.37 -16.46 24.05
N ASP A 125 -3.51 -17.72 23.67
CA ASP A 125 -2.70 -18.34 22.62
C ASP A 125 -2.89 -17.63 21.28
N PHE A 126 -4.14 -17.30 20.92
CA PHE A 126 -4.43 -16.54 19.70
C PHE A 126 -3.79 -15.15 19.75
N MET A 127 -3.93 -14.42 20.85
CA MET A 127 -3.30 -13.11 21.05
C MET A 127 -1.77 -13.18 20.90
N SER A 128 -1.13 -14.22 21.45
CA SER A 128 0.32 -14.38 21.36
C SER A 128 0.81 -14.59 19.91
N LYS A 129 0.02 -15.28 19.08
CA LYS A 129 0.39 -15.64 17.70
C LYS A 129 0.00 -14.56 16.69
N HIS A 130 -1.15 -13.92 16.89
CA HIS A 130 -1.77 -13.02 15.90
C HIS A 130 -1.96 -11.60 16.41
N GLY A 131 -1.62 -11.29 17.65
CA GLY A 131 -1.84 -9.95 18.22
C GLY A 131 -1.14 -8.82 17.45
N ALA A 132 -0.04 -9.09 16.76
CA ALA A 132 0.68 -8.06 15.99
C ALA A 132 -0.11 -7.50 14.79
N VAL A 133 -1.09 -8.25 14.26
CA VAL A 133 -1.92 -7.82 13.12
C VAL A 133 -3.30 -7.31 13.50
N LEU A 134 -3.61 -7.30 14.80
CA LEU A 134 -4.85 -6.72 15.31
C LEU A 134 -4.72 -5.20 15.42
N THR A 135 -5.79 -4.51 15.09
CA THR A 135 -5.98 -3.10 15.45
C THR A 135 -6.09 -2.95 16.96
N ASP A 136 -5.95 -1.73 17.47
CA ASP A 136 -6.04 -1.47 18.92
C ASP A 136 -7.43 -1.80 19.47
N ASP A 137 -8.48 -1.53 18.70
CA ASP A 137 -9.86 -1.86 19.07
C ASP A 137 -10.11 -3.38 19.13
N GLU A 138 -9.65 -4.14 18.14
CA GLU A 138 -9.77 -5.61 18.12
C GLU A 138 -8.95 -6.24 19.24
N ARG A 139 -7.75 -5.70 19.49
CA ARG A 139 -6.88 -6.13 20.60
C ARG A 139 -7.56 -5.87 21.94
N ALA A 140 -8.16 -4.70 22.13
CA ALA A 140 -8.89 -4.35 23.35
C ALA A 140 -10.06 -5.30 23.58
N LEU A 141 -10.87 -5.58 22.55
CA LEU A 141 -11.98 -6.54 22.62
C LEU A 141 -11.49 -7.94 23.01
N LEU A 142 -10.37 -8.39 22.44
CA LEU A 142 -9.81 -9.70 22.76
C LEU A 142 -9.26 -9.77 24.19
N VAL A 143 -8.59 -8.72 24.68
CA VAL A 143 -8.11 -8.65 26.06
C VAL A 143 -9.27 -8.67 27.05
N ASP A 144 -10.33 -7.91 26.75
CA ASP A 144 -11.54 -7.84 27.57
C ASP A 144 -12.23 -9.20 27.62
N ALA A 145 -12.46 -9.84 26.46
CA ALA A 145 -13.00 -11.20 26.38
C ALA A 145 -12.15 -12.25 27.11
N THR A 146 -10.82 -12.14 27.02
CA THR A 146 -9.90 -13.03 27.75
C THR A 146 -10.04 -12.84 29.25
N SER A 147 -10.20 -11.58 29.69
CA SER A 147 -10.36 -11.24 31.10
C SER A 147 -11.71 -11.73 31.63
N ASP A 148 -12.80 -11.59 30.87
CA ASP A 148 -14.12 -12.10 31.23
C ASP A 148 -14.10 -13.61 31.42
N ALA A 149 -13.48 -14.36 30.50
CA ALA A 149 -13.29 -15.80 30.64
C ALA A 149 -12.41 -16.13 31.87
N GLY A 150 -11.33 -15.37 32.07
CA GLY A 150 -10.43 -15.55 33.21
C GLY A 150 -11.08 -15.30 34.57
N TYR A 151 -12.01 -14.35 34.67
CA TYR A 151 -12.80 -14.12 35.88
C TYR A 151 -13.97 -15.10 36.00
N GLY A 152 -14.69 -15.35 34.91
CA GLY A 152 -15.89 -16.20 34.89
C GLY A 152 -15.63 -17.63 35.34
N LYS A 153 -14.42 -18.17 35.12
CA LYS A 153 -14.06 -19.52 35.59
C LYS A 153 -14.15 -19.70 37.12
N PHE A 154 -14.13 -18.61 37.89
CA PHE A 154 -14.27 -18.66 39.35
C PHE A 154 -15.72 -18.56 39.83
N ASP A 155 -16.64 -18.23 38.94
CA ASP A 155 -18.08 -18.15 39.24
C ASP A 155 -18.79 -19.50 39.03
N VAL A 156 -18.10 -20.49 38.45
CA VAL A 156 -18.57 -21.88 38.35
C VAL A 156 -18.05 -22.67 39.57
N ILE A 157 -18.96 -23.04 40.48
CA ILE A 157 -18.62 -23.70 41.75
C ILE A 157 -19.13 -25.14 41.71
N ASP A 158 -18.24 -26.11 41.91
CA ASP A 158 -18.57 -27.55 41.91
C ASP A 158 -19.30 -28.06 40.65
N GLY A 159 -19.17 -27.34 39.54
CA GLY A 159 -19.85 -27.67 38.29
C GLY A 159 -21.29 -27.14 38.21
N ASP A 160 -21.73 -26.31 39.15
CA ASP A 160 -22.95 -25.52 38.99
C ASP A 160 -22.61 -24.15 38.40
N VAL A 161 -23.35 -23.78 37.35
CA VAL A 161 -23.29 -22.46 36.72
C VAL A 161 -24.38 -21.60 37.34
N ASP A 162 -23.99 -20.53 38.04
CA ASP A 162 -24.95 -19.56 38.55
C ASP A 162 -25.42 -18.60 37.45
N SER A 163 -26.44 -17.79 37.74
CA SER A 163 -26.97 -16.84 36.77
C SER A 163 -25.95 -15.79 36.30
N ASN A 164 -24.93 -15.50 37.10
CA ASN A 164 -23.90 -14.52 36.79
C ASN A 164 -22.86 -15.12 35.82
N ALA A 165 -22.41 -16.34 36.07
CA ALA A 165 -21.54 -17.10 35.17
C ALA A 165 -22.20 -17.31 33.81
N ASN A 166 -23.50 -17.65 33.79
CA ASN A 166 -24.28 -17.77 32.57
C ASN A 166 -24.35 -16.43 31.80
N GLN A 167 -24.66 -15.33 32.48
CA GLN A 167 -24.69 -14.00 31.85
C GLN A 167 -23.31 -13.62 31.28
N LYS A 168 -22.23 -13.88 32.02
CA LYS A 168 -20.86 -13.64 31.52
C LYS A 168 -20.54 -14.47 30.28
N ALA A 169 -21.07 -15.69 30.18
CA ALA A 169 -20.90 -16.52 29.00
C ALA A 169 -21.59 -15.92 27.76
N ASP A 170 -22.80 -15.37 27.93
CA ASP A 170 -23.47 -14.61 26.86
C ASP A 170 -22.67 -13.37 26.46
N GLU A 171 -22.23 -12.56 27.43
CA GLU A 171 -21.45 -11.35 27.16
C GLU A 171 -20.14 -11.68 26.43
N LEU A 172 -19.43 -12.72 26.89
CA LEU A 172 -18.23 -13.25 26.22
C LEU A 172 -18.54 -13.65 24.78
N TYR A 173 -19.61 -14.42 24.57
CA TYR A 173 -20.01 -14.84 23.22
C TYR A 173 -20.29 -13.64 22.30
N GLN A 174 -21.02 -12.62 22.77
CA GLN A 174 -21.30 -11.44 21.96
C GLN A 174 -20.02 -10.66 21.61
N LYS A 175 -19.07 -10.54 22.56
CA LYS A 175 -17.77 -9.90 22.31
C LYS A 175 -16.97 -10.66 21.25
N LEU A 176 -16.92 -11.98 21.34
CA LEU A 176 -16.21 -12.83 20.37
C LEU A 176 -16.87 -12.78 18.99
N LYS A 177 -18.21 -12.79 18.93
CA LYS A 177 -18.97 -12.65 17.67
C LYS A 177 -18.72 -11.29 17.00
N ASN A 178 -18.69 -10.21 17.78
CA ASN A 178 -18.36 -8.88 17.29
C ASN A 178 -16.92 -8.83 16.74
N LEU A 179 -15.96 -9.41 17.48
CA LEU A 179 -14.57 -9.49 17.04
C LEU A 179 -14.44 -10.30 15.73
N GLU A 180 -15.13 -11.42 15.59
CA GLU A 180 -15.15 -12.20 14.35
C GLU A 180 -15.67 -11.37 13.17
N ALA A 181 -16.80 -10.68 13.35
CA ALA A 181 -17.40 -9.84 12.32
C ALA A 181 -16.43 -8.73 11.86
N LYS A 182 -15.76 -8.05 12.80
CA LYS A 182 -14.77 -7.00 12.50
C LYS A 182 -13.58 -7.54 11.70
N LEU A 183 -13.04 -8.70 12.10
CA LEU A 183 -11.91 -9.33 11.41
C LEU A 183 -12.29 -9.70 9.96
N ILE A 184 -13.46 -10.30 9.76
CA ILE A 184 -13.96 -10.68 8.44
C ILE A 184 -14.23 -9.44 7.57
N GLU A 185 -14.85 -8.41 8.13
CA GLU A 185 -15.14 -7.16 7.41
C GLU A 185 -13.86 -6.49 6.93
N ARG A 186 -12.84 -6.38 7.79
CA ARG A 186 -11.55 -5.78 7.44
C ARG A 186 -10.87 -6.51 6.28
N VAL A 187 -10.80 -7.84 6.35
CA VAL A 187 -10.20 -8.66 5.28
C VAL A 187 -10.98 -8.52 3.97
N ARG A 188 -12.31 -8.50 4.02
CA ARG A 188 -13.15 -8.31 2.82
C ARG A 188 -12.99 -6.94 2.20
N ALA A 189 -12.95 -5.88 3.01
CA ALA A 189 -12.77 -4.51 2.54
C ALA A 189 -11.44 -4.33 1.79
N GLN A 190 -10.38 -5.00 2.25
CA GLN A 190 -9.08 -4.97 1.57
C GLN A 190 -9.04 -5.80 0.28
N ALA A 191 -9.81 -6.89 0.19
CA ALA A 191 -9.88 -7.72 -1.02
C ALA A 191 -10.72 -7.09 -2.15
N SER A 192 -11.56 -6.10 -1.83
CA SER A 192 -12.41 -5.39 -2.78
C SER A 192 -11.79 -4.12 -3.41
N LEU A 193 -10.54 -3.79 -3.06
CA LEU A 193 -9.76 -2.69 -3.62
C LEU A 193 -8.91 -3.14 -4.80
#